data_AF-A0A8X6SGU8-F1
#
_entry.id   AF-A0A8X6SGU8-F1
#
_cell.length_a   1.000
_cell.length_b   1.000
_cell.length_c   1.000
_cell.angle_alpha   90.00
_cell.angle_beta   90.00
_cell.angle_gamma   90.00
#
_symmetry.space_group_name_H-M   'P 1'
#
loop_
_entity.id
_entity.type
_entity.pdbx_description
1 polymer ?
#
loop_
_entity_poly.entity_id
_entity_poly.type
_entity_poly.pdbx_seq_one_letter_code
_entity_poly.pdbx_strand_id
1 'polypeptide(L)'
;MKPLLTYASPVWGHAAKTNINLLETAQNLIIRQICNAHWYMRNKDLRIACNIPTIRHTIRKLAINFFNNIDDSDNASINEISPYFSNFSVKRPRDILVNPDFN
;
A
#
# COMPACT_ATOMS: atom_id res chain seq x y z
N MET A 1 -7.51 7.85 11.87
CA MET A 1 -6.63 6.66 11.97
C MET A 1 -5.90 6.41 10.65
N LYS A 2 -4.83 7.17 10.37
CA LYS A 2 -3.85 6.95 9.28
C LYS A 2 -2.39 6.67 9.74
N PRO A 3 -1.99 6.81 11.02
CA PRO A 3 -0.56 6.75 11.35
C PRO A 3 0.03 5.34 11.24
N LEU A 4 -0.72 4.29 11.57
CA LEU A 4 -0.21 2.91 11.58
C LEU A 4 0.14 2.37 10.18
N LEU A 5 -0.73 2.64 9.20
CA LEU A 5 -0.51 2.24 7.79
C LEU A 5 0.69 2.97 7.19
N THR A 6 0.90 4.22 7.58
CA THR A 6 1.97 5.07 7.03
C THR A 6 3.34 4.57 7.48
N TYR A 7 3.49 4.21 8.75
CA TYR A 7 4.78 3.80 9.33
C TYR A 7 5.31 2.49 8.74
N ALA A 8 4.45 1.49 8.56
CA ALA A 8 4.85 0.18 8.06
C ALA A 8 4.64 0.01 6.54
N SER A 9 4.37 1.11 5.81
CA SER A 9 4.00 1.05 4.38
C SER A 9 4.94 0.22 3.49
N PRO A 10 6.29 0.31 3.62
CA PRO A 10 7.19 -0.48 2.79
C PRO A 10 7.04 -1.99 3.02
N VAL A 11 6.74 -2.38 4.27
CA VAL A 11 6.60 -3.77 4.69
C VAL A 11 5.28 -4.36 4.19
N TRP A 12 4.22 -3.55 4.17
CA TRP A 12 2.89 -3.99 3.75
C TRP A 12 2.83 -4.43 2.28
N GLY A 13 3.65 -3.86 1.40
CA GLY A 13 3.69 -4.28 0.01
C GLY A 13 4.44 -5.60 -0.22
N HIS A 14 4.82 -6.35 0.82
CA HIS A 14 5.17 -7.77 0.71
C HIS A 14 4.42 -8.62 1.76
N ALA A 15 3.44 -8.04 2.45
CA ALA A 15 2.65 -8.76 3.44
C ALA A 15 1.85 -9.90 2.80
N ALA A 16 1.51 -10.91 3.62
CA ALA A 16 0.68 -12.02 3.19
C ALA A 16 -0.67 -11.52 2.63
N LYS A 17 -1.12 -12.15 1.54
CA LYS A 17 -2.39 -11.81 0.87
C LYS A 17 -3.58 -11.83 1.84
N THR A 18 -3.55 -12.71 2.83
CA THR A 18 -4.57 -12.82 3.89
C THR A 18 -4.72 -11.54 4.70
N ASN A 19 -3.61 -10.91 5.09
CA ASN A 19 -3.62 -9.68 5.88
C ASN A 19 -4.13 -8.50 5.05
N ILE A 20 -3.71 -8.43 3.77
CA ILE A 20 -4.19 -7.40 2.83
C ILE A 20 -5.70 -7.54 2.61
N ASN A 21 -6.19 -8.77 2.42
CA ASN A 21 -7.61 -9.05 2.26
C ASN A 21 -8.42 -8.63 3.50
N LEU A 22 -7.90 -8.88 4.71
CA LEU A 22 -8.56 -8.46 5.96
C LEU A 22 -8.67 -6.93 6.07
N LEU A 23 -7.63 -6.21 5.64
CA LEU A 23 -7.71 -4.76 5.55
C LEU A 23 -8.75 -4.34 4.50
N GLU A 24 -8.77 -4.97 3.33
CA GLU A 24 -9.71 -4.64 2.25
C GLU A 24 -11.17 -4.89 2.64
N THR A 25 -11.45 -5.97 3.38
CA THR A 25 -12.79 -6.23 3.92
C THR A 25 -13.21 -5.16 4.93
N ALA A 26 -12.30 -4.75 5.82
CA ALA A 26 -12.56 -3.66 6.76
C ALA A 26 -12.84 -2.33 6.05
N GLN A 27 -12.06 -1.97 5.02
CA GLN A 27 -12.31 -0.76 4.23
C GLN A 27 -13.66 -0.84 3.50
N ASN A 28 -13.99 -1.99 2.89
CA ASN A 28 -15.27 -2.16 2.21
C ASN A 28 -16.45 -2.01 3.19
N LEU A 29 -16.34 -2.53 4.41
CA LEU A 29 -17.37 -2.36 5.44
C LEU A 29 -17.59 -0.88 5.78
N ILE A 30 -16.51 -0.13 5.99
CA ILE A 30 -16.56 1.32 6.28
C ILE A 30 -17.20 2.09 5.13
N ILE A 31 -16.83 1.80 3.87
CA ILE A 31 -17.41 2.46 2.69
C ILE A 31 -18.92 2.20 2.63
N ARG A 32 -19.35 0.95 2.87
CA ARG A 32 -20.78 0.60 2.88
C ARG A 32 -21.54 1.33 3.97
N GLN A 33 -20.96 1.48 5.16
CA GLN A 33 -21.55 2.23 6.26
C GLN A 33 -21.70 3.72 5.90
N ILE A 34 -20.68 4.35 5.32
CA ILE A 34 -20.72 5.75 4.91
C ILE A 34 -21.79 5.99 3.84
N CYS A 35 -21.91 5.08 2.87
CA CYS A 35 -22.88 5.21 1.78
C CYS A 35 -24.29 4.73 2.14
N ASN A 36 -24.49 4.21 3.36
CA ASN A 36 -25.69 3.47 3.75
C ASN A 36 -26.13 2.44 2.68
N ALA A 37 -25.16 1.66 2.20
CA ALA A 37 -25.33 0.85 1.01
C ALA A 37 -26.13 -0.43 1.27
N HIS A 38 -27.11 -0.69 0.40
CA HIS A 38 -27.92 -1.91 0.44
C HIS A 38 -27.13 -3.15 0.00
N TRP A 39 -27.60 -4.34 0.39
CA TRP A 39 -26.93 -5.63 0.16
C TRP A 39 -26.65 -5.92 -1.33
N TYR A 40 -27.51 -5.47 -2.24
CA TYR A 40 -27.37 -5.67 -3.69
C TYR A 40 -26.34 -4.74 -4.35
N MET A 41 -25.89 -3.69 -3.65
CA MET A 41 -24.88 -2.76 -4.18
C MET A 41 -23.50 -3.42 -4.14
N ARG A 42 -22.84 -3.48 -5.29
CA ARG A 42 -21.49 -4.05 -5.40
C ARG A 42 -20.46 -3.11 -4.77
N ASN A 43 -19.51 -3.68 -4.02
CA ASN A 43 -18.43 -2.92 -3.38
C ASN A 43 -17.56 -2.14 -4.38
N LYS A 44 -17.39 -2.66 -5.60
CA LYS A 44 -16.66 -1.96 -6.67
C LYS A 44 -17.36 -0.66 -7.06
N ASP A 45 -18.68 -0.69 -7.23
CA ASP A 45 -19.47 0.45 -7.69
C ASP A 45 -19.50 1.54 -6.61
N LEU A 46 -19.69 1.16 -5.34
CA LEU A 46 -19.62 2.07 -4.19
C LEU A 46 -18.26 2.76 -4.08
N ARG A 47 -17.18 2.00 -4.26
CA ARG A 47 -15.82 2.55 -4.21
C ARG A 47 -15.55 3.55 -5.33
N ILE A 48 -16.00 3.25 -6.56
CA ILE A 48 -15.89 4.17 -7.70
C ILE A 48 -16.72 5.43 -7.44
N ALA A 49 -17.95 5.27 -6.96
CA ALA A 49 -18.82 6.40 -6.62
C ALA A 49 -18.21 7.32 -5.56
N CYS A 50 -17.53 6.77 -4.56
CA CYS A 50 -16.81 7.55 -3.54
C CYS A 50 -15.42 8.03 -3.97
N ASN A 51 -14.94 7.64 -5.15
CA ASN A 51 -13.57 7.89 -5.62
C ASN A 51 -12.49 7.46 -4.61
N ILE A 52 -12.70 6.32 -3.93
CA ILE A 52 -11.77 5.81 -2.91
C ILE A 52 -10.81 4.80 -3.54
N PRO A 53 -9.47 4.95 -3.40
CA PRO A 53 -8.52 3.95 -3.89
C PRO A 53 -8.58 2.66 -3.06
N THR A 54 -8.21 1.54 -3.70
CA THR A 54 -8.06 0.25 -2.99
C THR A 54 -6.88 0.29 -2.03
N ILE A 55 -6.91 -0.56 -1.01
CA ILE A 55 -5.81 -0.63 -0.04
C ILE A 55 -4.48 -0.94 -0.71
N ARG A 56 -4.43 -1.88 -1.65
CA ARG A 56 -3.21 -2.20 -2.41
C ARG A 56 -2.64 -0.97 -3.11
N HIS A 57 -3.50 -0.17 -3.74
CA HIS A 57 -3.06 1.08 -4.38
C HIS A 57 -2.51 2.07 -3.35
N THR A 58 -3.17 2.22 -2.20
CA THR A 58 -2.69 3.12 -1.14
C THR A 58 -1.36 2.66 -0.55
N ILE A 59 -1.18 1.36 -0.29
CA ILE A 59 0.08 0.78 0.20
C ILE A 59 1.19 1.02 -0.83
N ARG A 60 0.93 0.73 -2.11
CA ARG A 60 1.90 0.94 -3.18
C ARG A 60 2.30 2.41 -3.28
N LYS A 61 1.33 3.33 -3.31
CA LYS A 61 1.58 4.77 -3.39
C LYS A 61 2.41 5.27 -2.19
N LEU A 62 2.06 4.82 -0.98
CA LEU A 62 2.81 5.18 0.22
C LEU A 62 4.23 4.59 0.21
N ALA A 63 4.40 3.35 -0.26
CA ALA A 63 5.71 2.71 -0.37
C ALA A 63 6.60 3.42 -1.40
N ILE A 64 6.06 3.78 -2.56
CA ILE A 64 6.77 4.57 -3.59
C ILE A 64 7.21 5.91 -3.01
N ASN A 65 6.28 6.66 -2.41
CA ASN A 65 6.61 7.95 -1.80
C ASN A 65 7.68 7.81 -0.71
N PHE A 66 7.62 6.76 0.10
CA PHE A 66 8.62 6.51 1.13
C PHE A 66 10.01 6.29 0.55
N PHE A 67 10.15 5.43 -0.47
CA PHE A 67 11.45 5.16 -1.08
C PHE A 67 11.99 6.37 -1.85
N ASN A 68 11.13 7.08 -2.57
CA ASN A 68 11.54 8.32 -3.25
C ASN A 68 12.03 9.36 -2.24
N ASN A 69 11.31 9.53 -1.12
CA ASN A 69 11.74 10.46 -0.07
C ASN A 69 13.08 10.06 0.57
N ILE A 70 13.40 8.77 0.63
CA ILE A 70 14.72 8.30 1.09
C ILE A 70 15.79 8.68 0.06
N ASP A 71 15.53 8.42 -1.22
CA ASP A 71 16.46 8.73 -2.32
C ASP A 71 16.70 10.24 -2.47
N ASP A 72 15.68 11.07 -2.20
CA ASP A 72 15.74 12.54 -2.28
C ASP A 72 16.30 13.21 -1.01
N SER A 73 16.57 12.46 0.07
CA SER A 73 16.92 13.06 1.36
C SER A 73 18.41 13.43 1.47
N ASP A 74 18.69 14.65 1.95
CA ASP A 74 20.06 15.14 2.22
C ASP A 74 20.71 14.54 3.48
N ASN A 75 20.11 13.49 4.07
CA ASN A 75 20.59 12.94 5.33
C ASN A 75 21.87 12.12 5.13
N ALA A 76 22.96 12.55 5.75
CA ALA A 76 24.26 11.88 5.69
C ALA A 76 24.18 10.38 6.04
N SER A 77 23.39 10.01 7.06
CA SER A 77 23.24 8.61 7.48
C SER A 77 22.53 7.74 6.44
N ILE A 78 21.70 8.33 5.58
CA ILE A 78 21.03 7.61 4.50
C ILE A 78 21.99 7.44 3.32
N ASN A 79 22.80 8.45 3.04
CA ASN A 79 23.83 8.41 1.99
C ASN A 79 24.96 7.42 2.28
N GLU A 80 25.23 7.13 3.55
CA GLU A 80 26.19 6.11 3.97
C GLU A 80 25.70 4.67 3.74
N ILE A 81 24.40 4.47 3.46
CA ILE A 81 23.84 3.15 3.20
C ILE A 81 24.29 2.68 1.81
N SER A 82 24.78 1.44 1.72
CA SER A 82 25.16 0.83 0.44
C SER A 82 24.03 0.94 -0.60
N PRO A 83 24.35 1.24 -1.87
CA PRO A 83 23.37 1.27 -2.94
C PRO A 83 22.61 -0.06 -3.03
N TYR A 84 21.32 0.04 -3.36
CA TYR A 84 20.43 -1.12 -3.40
C TYR A 84 20.66 -1.94 -4.67
N PHE A 85 21.01 -3.21 -4.49
CA PHE A 85 21.08 -4.18 -5.57
C PHE A 85 19.89 -5.15 -5.47
N SER A 86 19.01 -5.12 -6.47
CA SER A 86 17.91 -6.07 -6.60
C SER A 86 18.46 -7.48 -6.79
N ASN A 87 18.03 -8.42 -5.96
CA ASN A 87 18.38 -9.83 -6.11
C ASN A 87 17.09 -10.63 -6.34
N PHE A 88 16.95 -11.22 -7.53
CA PHE A 88 15.77 -11.99 -7.91
C PHE A 88 15.49 -13.21 -7.02
N SER A 89 16.49 -13.67 -6.25
CA SER A 89 16.34 -14.81 -5.33
C SER A 89 15.67 -14.44 -4.00
N VAL A 90 15.67 -13.15 -3.62
CA VAL A 90 15.14 -12.70 -2.32
C VAL A 90 14.16 -11.55 -2.52
N LYS A 91 12.90 -11.78 -2.16
CA LYS A 91 11.88 -10.73 -2.17
C LYS A 91 12.16 -9.70 -1.08
N ARG A 92 12.24 -8.43 -1.47
CA ARG A 92 12.50 -7.31 -0.56
C ARG A 92 11.42 -6.24 -0.68
N PRO A 93 11.20 -5.45 0.39
CA PRO A 93 10.24 -4.34 0.39
C PRO A 93 10.41 -3.38 -0.80
N ARG A 94 11.63 -3.07 -1.24
CA ARG A 94 11.88 -2.14 -2.35
C ARG A 94 11.50 -2.72 -3.72
N ASP A 95 11.30 -4.03 -3.84
CA ASP A 95 10.88 -4.67 -5.10
C ASP A 95 9.45 -4.28 -5.52
N ILE A 96 8.66 -3.68 -4.63
CA ILE A 96 7.36 -3.08 -4.95
C ILE A 96 7.47 -2.04 -6.09
N LEU A 97 8.63 -1.37 -6.20
CA LEU A 97 8.90 -0.39 -7.26
C LEU A 97 9.02 -1.04 -8.65
N VAL A 98 9.47 -2.30 -8.69
CA VAL A 98 9.80 -3.03 -9.93
C VAL A 98 8.69 -4.01 -10.29
N ASN A 99 7.92 -4.51 -9.31
CA ASN A 99 7.02 -5.63 -9.51
C ASN A 99 5.57 -5.20 -9.90
N PRO A 100 5.08 -5.57 -11.10
CA PRO A 100 3.72 -5.24 -11.54
C PRO A 100 2.63 -6.01 -10.77
N ASP A 101 2.96 -7.14 -10.14
CA ASP A 101 2.03 -8.12 -9.55
C ASP A 101 1.21 -7.63 -8.34
N PHE A 102 1.44 -6.41 -7.87
CA PHE A 102 0.67 -5.79 -6.77
C PHE A 102 -0.66 -5.16 -7.20
N ASN A 103 -1.15 -5.43 -8.41
CA ASN A 103 -2.45 -4.97 -8.91
C ASN A 103 -3.63 -5.84 -8.42
#